data_AF-A0A5X5XSR2-F1
#
_entry.id   AF-A0A5X5XSR2-F1
#
_cell.length_a   1.000
_cell.length_b   1.000
_cell.length_c   1.000
_cell.angle_alpha   90.00
_cell.angle_beta   90.00
_cell.angle_gamma   90.00
#
_symmetry.space_group_name_H-M   'P 1'
#
loop_
_entity.id
_entity.type
_entity.pdbx_description
1 polymer ?
#
loop_
_entity_poly.entity_id
_entity_poly.type
_entity_poly.pdbx_seq_one_letter_code
_entity_poly.pdbx_strand_id
1 'polypeptide(L)'
;MMPFTCYFCIFINVGLGEGSALPVGVPVPWPSATPPTGWLKCNGAAFSAEEYPELAKAYPTNKLPDLRGEFIRGWDDGRGMDTGRAILSAQGDAIRNIYGEFKTVNTENYSIWESVGSFKGAVVPLNPSTNNSYFSLIRSMVTERTDGAVYPKVIGLDASRIVPTANENRPRNIAFNYIVRAA
;
A
#
# COMPACT_ATOMS: atom_id res chain seq x y z
N MET A 1 8.51 -38.22 -37.63
CA MET A 1 8.62 -36.80 -38.03
C MET A 1 7.23 -36.33 -38.38
N MET A 2 6.54 -35.66 -37.45
CA MET A 2 5.17 -35.18 -37.70
C MET A 2 5.23 -33.86 -38.47
N PRO A 3 4.37 -33.62 -39.47
CA PRO A 3 4.52 -32.50 -40.38
C PRO A 3 4.19 -31.18 -39.67
N PHE A 4 5.06 -30.20 -39.87
CA PHE A 4 5.04 -28.82 -39.35
C PHE A 4 3.69 -28.10 -39.58
N THR A 5 2.90 -28.57 -40.55
CA THR A 5 1.59 -28.02 -40.93
C THR A 5 0.49 -28.24 -39.90
N CYS A 6 0.53 -29.30 -39.09
CA CYS A 6 -0.51 -29.55 -38.07
C CYS A 6 -0.40 -28.62 -36.85
N TYR A 7 0.81 -28.18 -36.48
CA TYR A 7 1.00 -27.23 -35.38
C TYR A 7 0.46 -25.84 -35.73
N PHE A 8 0.65 -25.39 -36.97
CA PHE A 8 0.18 -24.08 -37.42
C PHE A 8 -1.35 -23.96 -37.39
N CYS A 9 -2.08 -25.03 -37.74
CA CYS A 9 -3.55 -25.07 -37.64
C CYS A 9 -4.08 -25.04 -36.21
N ILE A 10 -3.37 -25.60 -35.23
CA ILE A 10 -3.79 -25.57 -33.83
C ILE A 10 -3.76 -24.15 -33.29
N PHE A 11 -2.70 -23.38 -33.54
CA PHE A 11 -2.57 -22.00 -33.05
C PHE A 11 -3.67 -21.08 -33.60
N ILE A 12 -4.11 -21.28 -34.84
CA ILE A 12 -5.22 -20.49 -35.44
C ILE A 12 -6.57 -20.85 -34.79
N ASN A 13 -6.82 -22.13 -34.52
CA ASN A 13 -8.12 -22.60 -34.01
C ASN A 13 -8.36 -22.35 -32.50
N VAL A 14 -7.31 -22.06 -31.72
CA VAL A 14 -7.46 -21.65 -30.31
C VAL A 14 -7.13 -20.16 -30.08
N GLY A 15 -7.00 -19.36 -31.14
CA GLY A 15 -6.74 -17.91 -31.04
C GLY A 15 -5.36 -17.56 -30.44
N LEU A 16 -4.35 -18.42 -30.67
CA LEU A 16 -2.98 -18.26 -30.19
C LEU A 16 -1.97 -17.92 -31.30
N GLY A 17 -2.40 -17.67 -32.54
CA GLY A 17 -1.52 -17.15 -33.61
C GLY A 17 -1.25 -15.64 -33.47
N GLU A 18 -0.06 -15.17 -33.87
CA GLU A 18 0.47 -13.77 -34.00
C GLU A 18 -0.15 -12.65 -33.12
N GLY A 19 -0.67 -13.03 -31.97
CA GLY A 19 -1.75 -12.32 -31.30
C GLY A 19 -2.26 -13.20 -30.16
N SER A 20 -1.33 -13.66 -29.31
CA SER A 20 -1.66 -14.16 -27.98
C SER A 20 -2.75 -13.27 -27.38
N ALA A 21 -3.74 -13.87 -26.70
CA ALA A 21 -4.80 -13.15 -25.99
C ALA A 21 -4.26 -12.07 -25.03
N LEU A 22 -2.97 -12.11 -24.68
CA LEU A 22 -2.26 -11.10 -23.91
C LEU A 22 -1.36 -10.22 -24.83
N PRO A 23 -1.64 -8.92 -24.95
CA PRO A 23 -0.77 -7.97 -25.64
C PRO A 23 0.67 -7.97 -25.09
N VAL A 24 1.65 -7.68 -25.96
CA VAL A 24 3.05 -7.51 -25.55
C VAL A 24 3.14 -6.37 -24.51
N GLY A 25 3.94 -6.57 -23.47
CA GLY A 25 4.15 -5.56 -22.42
C GLY A 25 3.11 -5.54 -21.29
N VAL A 26 2.06 -6.38 -21.31
CA VAL A 26 1.13 -6.47 -20.17
C VAL A 26 1.79 -7.24 -19.02
N PRO A 27 1.95 -6.64 -17.81
CA PRO A 27 2.48 -7.34 -16.66
C PRO A 27 1.45 -8.35 -16.12
N VAL A 28 1.87 -9.59 -15.93
CA VAL A 28 1.05 -10.66 -15.36
C VAL A 28 1.73 -11.31 -14.15
N PRO A 29 0.96 -11.73 -13.14
CA PRO A 29 1.50 -12.47 -12.00
C PRO A 29 1.93 -13.89 -12.42
N TRP A 30 3.15 -14.27 -12.06
CA TRP A 30 3.76 -15.55 -12.37
C TRP A 30 4.23 -16.27 -11.09
N PRO A 31 3.86 -17.54 -10.86
CA PRO A 31 4.06 -18.21 -9.58
C PRO A 31 5.50 -18.68 -9.33
N SER A 32 6.39 -18.65 -10.33
CA SER A 32 7.76 -19.16 -10.22
C SER A 32 8.81 -18.06 -10.29
N ALA A 33 9.96 -18.30 -9.68
CA ALA A 33 11.14 -17.44 -9.75
C ALA A 33 11.66 -17.26 -11.19
N THR A 34 11.45 -18.23 -12.07
CA THR A 34 11.96 -18.21 -13.45
C THR A 34 10.79 -18.03 -14.42
N PRO A 35 10.79 -16.97 -15.25
CA PRO A 35 9.78 -16.78 -16.28
C PRO A 35 9.90 -17.87 -17.36
N PRO A 36 8.82 -18.17 -18.10
CA PRO A 36 8.91 -18.96 -19.32
C PRO A 36 9.79 -18.28 -20.37
N THR A 37 10.30 -19.04 -21.34
CA THR A 37 11.01 -18.48 -22.51
C THR A 37 10.12 -17.47 -23.24
N GLY A 38 10.71 -16.34 -23.66
CA GLY A 38 9.98 -15.25 -24.32
C GLY A 38 9.28 -14.27 -23.36
N TRP A 39 9.50 -14.42 -22.05
CA TRP A 39 8.98 -13.51 -21.03
C TRP A 39 10.13 -12.87 -20.22
N LEU A 40 9.94 -11.61 -19.85
CA LEU A 40 10.91 -10.84 -19.07
C LEU A 40 10.30 -10.46 -17.72
N LYS A 41 11.13 -10.37 -16.68
CA LYS A 41 10.69 -9.90 -15.35
C LYS A 41 10.57 -8.38 -15.33
N CYS A 42 9.55 -7.86 -14.65
CA CYS A 42 9.45 -6.45 -14.30
C CYS A 42 10.33 -6.13 -13.07
N ASN A 43 11.65 -6.18 -13.25
CA ASN A 43 12.64 -5.97 -12.19
C ASN A 43 13.53 -4.75 -12.44
N GLY A 44 13.09 -3.80 -13.26
CA GLY A 44 13.90 -2.64 -13.63
C GLY A 44 14.96 -2.92 -14.70
N ALA A 45 15.00 -4.10 -15.33
CA ALA A 45 15.99 -4.40 -16.37
C ALA A 45 15.73 -3.61 -17.66
N ALA A 46 16.81 -3.25 -18.34
CA ALA A 46 16.77 -2.76 -19.72
C ALA A 46 16.58 -3.94 -20.69
N PHE A 47 16.08 -3.66 -21.89
CA PHE A 47 15.94 -4.62 -22.98
C PHE A 47 16.31 -3.99 -24.33
N SER A 48 16.60 -4.82 -25.33
CA SER A 48 16.91 -4.36 -26.69
C SER A 48 15.63 -4.11 -27.48
N ALA A 49 15.51 -2.93 -28.09
CA ALA A 49 14.40 -2.59 -28.97
C ALA A 49 14.50 -3.32 -30.32
N GLU A 50 15.71 -3.72 -30.72
CA GLU A 50 15.97 -4.54 -31.91
C GLU A 50 15.45 -5.97 -31.72
N GLU A 51 15.68 -6.54 -30.53
CA GLU A 51 15.19 -7.88 -30.18
C GLU A 51 13.69 -7.89 -29.86
N TYR A 52 13.19 -6.84 -29.19
CA TYR A 52 11.79 -6.73 -28.73
C TYR A 52 11.12 -5.43 -29.18
N PRO A 53 10.86 -5.24 -30.49
CA PRO A 53 10.34 -3.99 -31.04
C PRO A 53 8.91 -3.67 -30.56
N GLU A 54 8.04 -4.66 -30.39
CA GLU A 54 6.69 -4.44 -29.85
C GLU A 54 6.72 -4.07 -28.36
N LEU A 55 7.69 -4.60 -27.60
CA LEU A 55 7.88 -4.22 -26.21
C LEU A 55 8.39 -2.78 -26.09
N ALA A 56 9.25 -2.33 -27.02
CA ALA A 56 9.74 -0.95 -27.08
C ALA A 56 8.60 0.05 -27.37
N LYS A 57 7.58 -0.35 -28.13
CA LYS A 57 6.38 0.48 -28.30
C LYS A 57 5.59 0.64 -26.99
N ALA A 58 5.50 -0.43 -26.19
CA ALA A 58 4.82 -0.40 -24.89
C ALA A 58 5.65 0.32 -23.80
N TYR A 59 6.97 0.19 -23.84
CA TYR A 59 7.93 0.79 -22.90
C TYR A 59 9.03 1.56 -23.64
N PRO A 60 8.78 2.82 -24.07
CA PRO A 60 9.68 3.59 -24.93
C PRO A 60 11.05 3.94 -24.34
N THR A 61 11.22 3.75 -23.03
CA THR A 61 12.51 3.92 -22.34
C THR A 61 13.43 2.71 -22.46
N ASN A 62 12.97 1.65 -23.14
CA ASN A 62 13.64 0.36 -23.27
C ASN A 62 14.02 -0.26 -21.92
N LYS A 63 13.21 0.04 -20.90
CA LYS A 63 13.39 -0.44 -19.52
C LYS A 63 12.04 -0.81 -18.94
N LEU A 64 11.97 -1.99 -18.31
CA LEU A 64 10.78 -2.41 -17.60
C LEU A 64 10.68 -1.69 -16.25
N PRO A 65 9.46 -1.46 -15.73
CA PRO A 65 9.31 -1.01 -14.35
C PRO A 65 9.87 -2.07 -13.38
N ASP A 66 10.31 -1.62 -12.21
CA ASP A 66 10.59 -2.51 -11.10
C ASP A 66 9.32 -2.64 -10.26
N LEU A 67 8.64 -3.78 -10.38
CA LEU A 67 7.35 -4.03 -9.71
C LEU A 67 7.51 -4.94 -8.48
N ARG A 68 8.75 -5.16 -8.02
CA ARG A 68 9.01 -6.00 -6.85
C ARG A 68 8.55 -5.26 -5.59
N GLY A 69 7.51 -5.78 -4.94
CA GLY A 69 6.90 -5.14 -3.76
C GLY A 69 5.85 -4.08 -4.09
N GLU A 70 5.58 -3.83 -5.38
CA GLU A 70 4.66 -2.78 -5.82
C GLU A 70 3.25 -3.32 -6.07
N PHE A 71 2.26 -2.47 -5.82
CA PHE A 71 0.88 -2.69 -6.26
C PHE A 71 0.60 -1.90 -7.54
N ILE A 72 0.02 -2.56 -8.54
CA ILE A 72 -0.45 -1.88 -9.75
C ILE A 72 -1.83 -1.26 -9.45
N ARG A 73 -1.98 0.02 -9.75
CA ARG A 73 -3.26 0.75 -9.66
C ARG A 73 -3.69 1.26 -11.04
N GLY A 74 -4.99 1.45 -11.20
CA GLY A 74 -5.53 2.14 -12.38
C GLY A 74 -5.00 3.57 -12.47
N TRP A 75 -4.62 3.97 -13.68
CA TRP A 75 -4.28 5.36 -13.99
C TRP A 75 -5.57 6.21 -13.96
N ASP A 76 -5.47 7.43 -13.42
CA ASP A 76 -6.64 8.29 -13.19
C ASP A 76 -7.28 8.79 -14.48
N ASP A 77 -6.46 9.02 -15.51
CA ASP A 77 -6.87 9.50 -16.83
C ASP A 77 -7.92 10.65 -16.78
N GLY A 78 -7.71 11.60 -15.87
CA GLY A 78 -8.55 12.78 -15.72
C GLY A 78 -9.83 12.61 -14.91
N ARG A 79 -10.05 11.46 -14.25
CA ARG A 79 -11.21 11.24 -13.36
C ARG A 79 -11.17 12.13 -12.10
N GLY A 80 -9.99 12.55 -11.66
CA GLY A 80 -9.79 13.44 -10.50
C GLY A 80 -9.60 12.72 -9.16
N MET A 81 -9.39 11.40 -9.17
CA MET A 81 -9.14 10.60 -7.95
C MET A 81 -7.64 10.50 -7.61
N ASP A 82 -6.76 10.56 -8.62
CA ASP A 82 -5.30 10.62 -8.48
C ASP A 82 -4.74 11.70 -9.42
N THR A 83 -5.19 12.94 -9.20
CA THR A 83 -4.88 14.11 -10.03
C THR A 83 -3.38 14.34 -10.15
N GLY A 84 -2.92 14.57 -11.38
CA GLY A 84 -1.52 14.86 -11.68
C GLY A 84 -0.63 13.61 -11.77
N ARG A 85 -1.18 12.41 -11.64
CA ARG A 85 -0.42 11.16 -11.77
C ARG A 85 -0.10 10.84 -13.24
N ALA A 86 1.17 10.56 -13.52
CA ALA A 86 1.62 10.06 -14.82
C ALA A 86 1.58 8.53 -14.89
N ILE A 87 1.32 7.97 -16.07
CA ILE A 87 1.41 6.51 -16.30
C ILE A 87 2.83 6.01 -15.96
N LEU A 88 2.93 4.83 -15.34
CA LEU A 88 4.19 4.19 -14.88
C LEU A 88 5.00 4.96 -13.81
N SER A 89 4.48 6.07 -13.25
CA SER A 89 5.17 6.75 -12.16
C SER A 89 4.98 6.03 -10.81
N ALA A 90 6.03 5.99 -9.99
CA ALA A 90 6.01 5.41 -8.65
C ALA A 90 5.36 6.37 -7.63
N GLN A 91 4.78 5.83 -6.57
CA GLN A 91 4.25 6.57 -5.43
C GLN A 91 4.54 5.77 -4.17
N GLY A 92 5.10 6.45 -3.16
CA GLY A 92 5.31 5.85 -1.84
C GLY A 92 4.00 5.54 -1.13
N ASP A 93 4.08 4.71 -0.10
CA ASP A 93 2.94 4.42 0.76
C ASP A 93 2.49 5.69 1.50
N ALA A 94 1.18 5.75 1.77
CA ALA A 94 0.59 6.80 2.59
C ALA A 94 -0.68 6.27 3.24
N ILE A 95 -0.93 6.72 4.46
CA ILE A 95 -2.24 6.62 5.09
C ILE A 95 -2.93 7.98 5.02
N ARG A 96 -4.26 7.99 5.06
CA ARG A 96 -5.01 9.23 5.23
C ARG A 96 -4.71 9.83 6.61
N ASN A 97 -4.84 11.15 6.72
CA ASN A 97 -4.64 11.85 7.98
C ASN A 97 -5.50 11.22 9.10
N ILE A 98 -4.84 10.83 10.19
CA ILE A 98 -5.49 10.37 11.42
C ILE A 98 -5.47 11.55 12.39
N TYR A 99 -6.65 12.04 12.74
CA TYR A 99 -6.80 13.20 13.60
C TYR A 99 -7.47 12.83 14.92
N GLY A 100 -6.94 13.37 16.01
CA GLY A 100 -7.60 13.35 17.31
C GLY A 100 -7.24 14.58 18.13
N GLU A 101 -8.19 15.04 18.94
CA GLU A 101 -8.03 16.19 19.82
C GLU A 101 -8.67 15.93 21.19
N PHE A 102 -8.19 16.65 22.19
CA PHE A 102 -8.82 16.75 23.49
C PHE A 102 -9.03 18.23 23.82
N LYS A 103 -10.13 18.56 24.50
CA LYS A 103 -10.43 19.93 24.89
C LYS A 103 -9.91 20.20 26.29
N THR A 104 -9.07 21.22 26.43
CA THR A 104 -8.76 21.78 27.74
C THR A 104 -9.97 22.58 28.23
N VAL A 105 -10.15 22.59 29.54
CA VAL A 105 -11.28 23.23 30.24
C VAL A 105 -10.83 24.39 31.13
N ASN A 106 -9.52 24.55 31.30
CA ASN A 106 -8.88 25.63 32.02
C ASN A 106 -7.61 25.98 31.25
N THR A 107 -7.54 27.20 30.75
CA THR A 107 -6.42 27.70 29.93
C THR A 107 -5.21 28.11 30.76
N GLU A 108 -5.37 28.34 32.06
CA GLU A 108 -4.27 28.66 32.98
C GLU A 108 -3.47 27.40 33.34
N ASN A 109 -4.16 26.28 33.55
CA ASN A 109 -3.55 25.01 34.01
C ASN A 109 -3.54 23.89 32.96
N TYR A 110 -4.01 24.18 31.75
CA TYR A 110 -4.19 23.23 30.63
C TYR A 110 -4.80 21.90 31.08
N SER A 111 -5.84 21.96 31.92
CA SER A 111 -6.49 20.75 32.43
C SER A 111 -7.53 20.23 31.45
N ILE A 112 -7.71 18.91 31.37
CA ILE A 112 -8.69 18.22 30.52
C ILE A 112 -9.78 17.61 31.44
N TRP A 113 -11.06 17.76 31.11
CA TRP A 113 -12.13 16.96 31.76
C TRP A 113 -12.14 15.58 31.14
N GLU A 114 -12.12 14.54 31.95
CA GLU A 114 -12.29 13.17 31.47
C GLU A 114 -13.77 12.80 31.30
N SER A 115 -14.49 13.52 30.42
CA SER A 115 -15.89 13.24 30.07
C SER A 115 -15.99 12.70 28.64
N VAL A 116 -17.04 11.92 28.34
CA VAL A 116 -17.30 11.26 27.04
C VAL A 116 -17.33 12.25 25.86
N GLY A 117 -17.50 13.56 26.12
CA GLY A 117 -17.45 14.64 25.11
C GLY A 117 -16.15 15.44 25.02
N SER A 118 -15.15 15.17 25.86
CA SER A 118 -13.88 15.93 25.91
C SER A 118 -12.82 15.47 24.91
N PHE A 119 -13.02 14.30 24.33
CA PHE A 119 -12.14 13.68 23.34
C PHE A 119 -12.86 13.60 21.99
N LYS A 120 -12.11 13.73 20.90
CA LYS A 120 -12.63 13.60 19.54
C LYS A 120 -11.62 12.92 18.64
N GLY A 121 -12.12 12.18 17.65
CA GLY A 121 -11.28 11.54 16.64
C GLY A 121 -10.60 10.29 17.19
N ALA A 122 -9.34 10.09 16.84
CA ALA A 122 -8.60 8.85 17.14
C ALA A 122 -8.03 8.77 18.56
N VAL A 123 -8.17 9.82 19.37
CA VAL A 123 -7.77 9.83 20.78
C VAL A 123 -9.01 9.55 21.63
N VAL A 124 -8.98 8.45 22.40
CA VAL A 124 -10.05 8.07 23.32
C VAL A 124 -9.43 7.63 24.66
N PRO A 125 -10.11 7.87 25.80
CA PRO A 125 -9.63 7.37 27.09
C PRO A 125 -9.72 5.84 27.09
N LEU A 126 -8.61 5.16 27.41
CA LEU A 126 -8.60 3.70 27.49
C LEU A 126 -9.37 3.19 28.71
N ASN A 127 -9.38 3.95 29.82
CA ASN A 127 -10.10 3.66 31.06
C ASN A 127 -10.72 4.95 31.64
N PRO A 128 -11.95 5.35 31.27
CA PRO A 128 -12.56 6.60 31.75
C PRO A 128 -12.87 6.56 33.26
N SER A 129 -12.37 7.53 34.03
CA SER A 129 -12.71 7.72 35.45
C SER A 129 -14.18 8.14 35.65
N THR A 130 -14.88 7.54 36.61
CA THR A 130 -16.21 7.99 37.06
C THR A 130 -16.13 9.20 38.01
N ASN A 131 -14.93 9.56 38.47
CA ASN A 131 -14.70 10.53 39.55
C ASN A 131 -14.19 11.88 39.02
N ASN A 132 -14.84 12.43 38.00
CA ASN A 132 -14.68 13.79 37.48
C ASN A 132 -13.27 14.40 37.64
N SER A 133 -12.27 13.68 37.15
CA SER A 133 -10.87 13.98 37.43
C SER A 133 -10.32 14.95 36.39
N TYR A 134 -9.61 15.99 36.84
CA TYR A 134 -8.90 16.91 35.96
C TYR A 134 -7.48 16.40 35.71
N PHE A 135 -7.15 16.13 34.45
CA PHE A 135 -5.77 15.82 34.05
C PHE A 135 -5.07 17.14 33.67
N SER A 136 -4.05 17.58 34.42
CA SER A 136 -3.26 18.80 34.12
C SER A 136 -1.90 18.46 33.51
N LEU A 137 -1.58 19.10 32.39
CA LEU A 137 -0.33 18.90 31.63
C LEU A 137 0.90 19.58 32.29
N ILE A 138 0.74 20.45 33.30
CA ILE A 138 1.83 21.23 33.92
C ILE A 138 2.55 20.47 35.07
N ARG A 139 2.03 19.33 35.54
CA ARG A 139 2.67 18.48 36.60
C ARG A 139 2.94 17.03 36.15
N SER A 140 3.34 16.81 34.90
CA SER A 140 3.70 15.47 34.46
C SER A 140 5.19 15.21 34.66
N MET A 141 5.52 14.37 35.64
CA MET A 141 6.39 13.19 35.57
C MET A 141 7.04 12.91 36.94
N VAL A 142 6.63 11.78 37.56
CA VAL A 142 7.14 11.12 38.79
C VAL A 142 6.72 11.80 40.12
N THR A 143 6.17 11.16 41.16
CA THR A 143 6.30 9.78 41.69
C THR A 143 5.04 9.42 42.49
N GLU A 144 4.78 8.10 42.62
CA GLU A 144 3.77 7.43 43.46
C GLU A 144 3.26 8.20 44.69
N ARG A 145 1.95 8.10 44.98
CA ARG A 145 1.47 8.26 46.36
C ARG A 145 0.40 7.24 46.71
N THR A 146 0.67 6.58 47.82
CA THR A 146 -0.23 5.80 48.67
C THR A 146 -1.58 6.50 48.82
N ASP A 147 -2.65 5.69 48.90
CA ASP A 147 -4.06 6.05 49.17
C ASP A 147 -5.02 6.07 47.96
N GLY A 148 -5.15 4.92 47.30
CA GLY A 148 -6.43 4.46 46.73
C GLY A 148 -7.01 5.15 45.48
N ALA A 149 -6.44 6.27 44.98
CA ALA A 149 -6.98 6.97 43.80
C ALA A 149 -6.09 6.81 42.56
N VAL A 150 -6.64 6.25 41.49
CA VAL A 150 -5.98 6.04 40.19
C VAL A 150 -6.26 7.22 39.27
N TYR A 151 -5.22 7.96 38.87
CA TYR A 151 -5.29 8.97 37.80
C TYR A 151 -4.58 8.45 36.54
N PRO A 152 -5.09 8.73 35.32
CA PRO A 152 -4.54 8.18 34.09
C PRO A 152 -3.12 8.71 33.79
N LYS A 153 -2.22 7.80 33.36
CA LYS A 153 -0.77 8.00 33.36
C LYS A 153 -0.16 8.51 32.04
N VAL A 154 -0.82 8.39 30.89
CA VAL A 154 -0.39 8.93 29.57
C VAL A 154 -1.62 8.97 28.64
N ILE A 155 -1.75 9.99 27.78
CA ILE A 155 -2.69 9.98 26.65
C ILE A 155 -1.89 9.66 25.38
N GLY A 156 -2.22 8.55 24.70
CA GLY A 156 -1.53 8.13 23.49
C GLY A 156 -2.41 7.29 22.59
N LEU A 157 -2.13 7.34 21.28
CA LEU A 157 -2.72 6.46 20.28
C LEU A 157 -1.77 5.29 20.05
N ASP A 158 -2.26 4.08 20.23
CA ASP A 158 -1.52 2.86 19.95
C ASP A 158 -2.44 1.86 19.25
N ALA A 159 -2.34 1.80 17.93
CA ALA A 159 -3.17 0.90 17.12
C ALA A 159 -2.89 -0.58 17.39
N SER A 160 -1.66 -0.92 17.83
CA SER A 160 -1.24 -2.32 18.02
C SER A 160 -2.06 -3.07 19.08
N ARG A 161 -2.76 -2.35 19.95
CA ARG A 161 -3.62 -2.93 20.99
C ARG A 161 -4.89 -3.59 20.47
N ILE A 162 -5.37 -3.19 19.29
CA ILE A 162 -6.66 -3.66 18.75
C ILE A 162 -6.58 -4.12 17.29
N VAL A 163 -5.48 -3.83 16.58
CA VAL A 163 -5.24 -4.28 15.22
C VAL A 163 -3.80 -4.74 15.03
N PRO A 164 -3.53 -5.70 14.12
CA PRO A 164 -2.16 -6.03 13.75
C PRO A 164 -1.44 -4.83 13.13
N THR A 165 -0.19 -4.59 13.54
CA THR A 165 0.66 -3.50 13.02
C THR A 165 1.98 -4.04 12.47
N ALA A 166 2.55 -3.35 11.48
CA ALA A 166 3.86 -3.62 10.91
C ALA A 166 4.52 -2.30 10.46
N ASN A 167 5.78 -2.33 10.03
CA ASN A 167 6.50 -1.16 9.52
C ASN A 167 5.91 -0.55 8.22
N GLU A 168 5.02 -1.28 7.54
CA GLU A 168 4.39 -0.89 6.28
C GLU A 168 2.89 -1.24 6.37
N ASN A 169 2.03 -0.34 5.87
CA ASN A 169 0.61 -0.61 5.75
C ASN A 169 0.31 -1.38 4.45
N ARG A 170 -0.13 -2.63 4.57
CA ARG A 170 -0.46 -3.48 3.43
C ARG A 170 -1.67 -4.38 3.71
N PRO A 171 -2.51 -4.66 2.70
CA PRO A 171 -3.45 -5.76 2.80
C PRO A 171 -2.71 -7.10 2.85
N ARG A 172 -3.41 -8.14 3.31
CA ARG A 172 -2.91 -9.51 3.14
C ARG A 172 -2.67 -9.77 1.66
N ASN A 173 -1.51 -10.32 1.33
CA ASN A 173 -1.09 -10.57 -0.04
C ASN A 173 -0.27 -11.86 -0.15
N ILE A 174 -0.09 -12.33 -1.38
CA ILE A 174 0.80 -13.45 -1.74
C ILE A 174 1.73 -12.94 -2.83
N ALA A 175 3.03 -13.20 -2.69
CA ALA A 175 4.04 -12.74 -3.63
C ALA A 175 4.07 -13.60 -4.90
N PHE A 176 3.93 -12.94 -6.06
CA PHE A 176 4.16 -13.49 -7.40
C PHE A 176 5.22 -12.63 -8.09
N ASN A 177 5.91 -13.17 -9.09
CA ASN A 177 6.69 -12.32 -9.99
C ASN A 177 5.75 -11.58 -10.94
N TYR A 178 6.06 -10.34 -11.29
CA TYR A 178 5.48 -9.71 -12.47
C TYR A 178 6.37 -9.97 -13.68
N ILE A 179 5.77 -10.50 -14.74
CA ILE A 179 6.45 -10.76 -16.01
C ILE A 179 5.67 -10.15 -17.17
N VAL A 180 6.36 -9.77 -18.24
CA VAL A 180 5.77 -9.30 -19.49
C VAL A 180 6.15 -10.25 -20.62
N ARG A 181 5.24 -10.43 -21.56
CA ARG A 181 5.55 -11.07 -22.83
C ARG A 181 6.48 -10.14 -23.62
N ALA A 182 7.58 -10.66 -24.13
CA ALA A 182 8.59 -9.89 -24.83
C ALA A 182 8.37 -9.85 -26.35
N ALA A 183 7.71 -10.88 -26.93
CA ALA A 183 7.37 -10.99 -28.34
C ALA A 183 6.03 -11.74 -28.55
#